data_AF-M1YN30-F1
#
_entry.id   AF-M1YN30-F1
#
_cell.length_a   1.000
_cell.length_b   1.000
_cell.length_c   1.000
_cell.angle_alpha   90.00
_cell.angle_beta   90.00
_cell.angle_gamma   90.00
#
_symmetry.space_group_name_H-M   'P 1'
#
loop_
_entity.id
_entity.type
_entity.pdbx_description
1 polymer ?
#
loop_
_entity_poly.entity_id
_entity_poly.type
_entity_poly.pdbx_seq_one_letter_code
_entity_poly.pdbx_strand_id
1 'polypeptide(L)'
;MKLGIFRDELPGERKSIINLIMAGYMVVIAILGYMAFYLNIQMAQVERLLTGIDPVTLSAEQFGLLKQSLMRTADRLGNESIWIAVVGGLFSLIAAGYTYNLVIRPLRQLIIYTETGKGELPEIKNNNEIKQLMTAILEKEGSGPQNGAGSKQSAESSGGR
;
A
#
# COMPACT_ATOMS: atom_id res chain seq x y z
N MET A 1 -27.23 9.57 11.71
CA MET A 1 -26.73 9.94 10.36
C MET A 1 -25.45 9.17 10.11
N LYS A 2 -25.45 8.24 9.15
CA LYS A 2 -24.28 7.45 8.77
C LYS A 2 -23.54 8.24 7.69
N LEU A 3 -22.37 8.78 8.01
CA LEU A 3 -21.57 9.66 7.14
C LEU A 3 -20.55 8.90 6.26
N GLY A 4 -20.58 7.57 6.27
CA GLY A 4 -19.66 6.73 5.50
C GLY A 4 -20.33 6.08 4.30
N ILE A 5 -19.73 6.26 3.12
CA ILE A 5 -20.01 5.48 1.91
C ILE A 5 -19.61 4.00 2.11
N PHE A 6 -18.75 3.73 3.10
CA PHE A 6 -18.29 2.41 3.47
C PHE A 6 -19.21 1.77 4.51
N ARG A 7 -19.61 0.52 4.27
CA ARG A 7 -20.35 -0.28 5.26
C ARG A 7 -19.39 -0.70 6.37
N ASP A 8 -19.83 -0.65 7.63
CA ASP A 8 -19.07 -1.22 8.75
C ASP A 8 -18.72 -2.68 8.41
N GLU A 9 -17.43 -3.00 8.40
CA GLU A 9 -16.90 -4.29 7.95
C GLU A 9 -17.49 -5.42 8.82
N LEU A 10 -18.21 -6.37 8.20
CA LEU A 10 -18.64 -7.57 8.93
C LEU A 10 -17.41 -8.46 9.21
N PRO A 11 -17.34 -9.10 10.40
CA PRO A 11 -16.24 -9.98 10.78
C PRO A 11 -16.23 -11.23 9.88
N GLY A 12 -15.59 -11.12 8.72
CA GLY A 12 -15.61 -12.15 7.67
C GLY A 12 -15.25 -11.65 6.26
N GLU A 13 -15.45 -10.37 5.94
CA GLU A 13 -15.03 -9.79 4.65
C GLU A 13 -13.52 -9.44 4.66
N ARG A 14 -12.65 -10.47 4.70
CA ARG A 14 -11.19 -10.34 4.71
C ARG A 14 -10.57 -9.90 3.38
N LYS A 15 -11.18 -8.97 2.64
CA LYS A 15 -10.63 -8.46 1.37
C LYS A 15 -10.66 -6.93 1.30
N SER A 16 -10.44 -6.29 2.46
CA SER A 16 -10.22 -4.86 2.61
C SER A 16 -8.86 -4.48 1.98
N ILE A 17 -8.88 -3.55 1.02
CA ILE A 17 -7.71 -2.91 0.40
C ILE A 17 -6.90 -2.19 1.48
N ILE A 18 -7.55 -1.61 2.49
CA ILE A 18 -6.85 -1.01 3.64
C ILE A 18 -6.00 -2.06 4.35
N ASN A 19 -6.52 -3.27 4.56
CA ASN A 19 -5.76 -4.36 5.18
C ASN A 19 -4.58 -4.81 4.30
N LEU A 20 -4.74 -4.83 2.97
CA LEU A 20 -3.65 -5.11 2.02
C LEU A 20 -2.54 -4.05 2.12
N ILE A 21 -2.92 -2.77 2.16
CA ILE A 21 -1.98 -1.65 2.29
C ILE A 21 -1.27 -1.68 3.64
N MET A 22 -2.00 -1.94 4.74
CA MET A 22 -1.44 -2.07 6.09
C MET A 22 -0.43 -3.22 6.17
N ALA A 23 -0.74 -4.39 5.59
CA ALA A 23 0.21 -5.49 5.50
C ALA A 23 1.48 -5.08 4.72
N GLY A 24 1.32 -4.33 3.62
CA GLY A 24 2.45 -3.77 2.87
C GLY A 24 3.35 -2.85 3.72
N TYR A 25 2.76 -1.93 4.49
CA TYR A 25 3.53 -1.06 5.39
C TYR A 25 4.26 -1.83 6.49
N MET A 26 3.64 -2.85 7.07
CA MET A 26 4.29 -3.69 8.09
C MET A 26 5.53 -4.41 7.54
N VAL A 27 5.47 -4.86 6.28
CA VAL A 27 6.63 -5.48 5.61
C VAL A 27 7.75 -4.45 5.41
N VAL A 28 7.44 -3.24 4.95
CA VAL A 28 8.44 -2.18 4.76
C VAL A 28 9.11 -1.80 6.09
N ILE A 29 8.32 -1.61 7.14
CA ILE A 29 8.84 -1.29 8.48
C ILE A 29 9.73 -2.42 9.01
N ALA A 30 9.36 -3.68 8.80
CA ALA A 30 10.17 -4.83 9.19
C ALA A 30 11.53 -4.87 8.46
N ILE A 31 11.55 -4.58 7.15
CA ILE A 31 12.79 -4.51 6.37
C ILE A 31 13.70 -3.37 6.86
N LEU A 32 13.13 -2.19 7.12
CA LEU A 32 13.87 -1.05 7.67
C LEU A 32 14.43 -1.35 9.07
N GLY A 33 13.64 -1.99 9.92
CA GLY A 33 14.06 -2.41 11.26
C GLY A 33 15.20 -3.44 11.21
N TYR A 34 15.12 -4.42 10.32
CA TYR A 34 16.20 -5.38 10.08
C TYR A 34 17.48 -4.67 9.64
N MET A 35 17.40 -3.75 8.68
CA MET A 35 18.55 -2.97 8.21
C MET A 35 19.19 -2.14 9.31
N ALA A 36 18.38 -1.47 10.13
CA ALA A 36 18.87 -0.68 11.25
C ALA A 36 19.58 -1.56 12.31
N PHE A 37 18.99 -2.71 12.66
CA PHE A 37 19.58 -3.66 13.58
C PHE A 37 20.91 -4.23 13.06
N TYR A 38 20.93 -4.62 11.79
CA TYR A 38 22.10 -5.14 11.12
C TYR A 38 23.27 -4.13 11.09
N LEU A 39 22.99 -2.88 10.72
CA LEU A 39 23.99 -1.80 10.74
C LEU A 39 24.52 -1.54 12.15
N ASN A 40 23.65 -1.58 13.17
CA ASN A 40 24.06 -1.39 14.57
C ASN A 40 25.10 -2.44 15.00
N ILE A 41 24.86 -3.72 14.69
CA ILE A 41 25.81 -4.80 14.98
C ILE A 41 27.16 -4.57 14.29
N GLN A 42 27.14 -4.19 13.00
CA GLN A 42 28.37 -3.97 12.24
C GLN A 42 29.18 -2.78 12.79
N MET A 43 28.50 -1.68 13.16
CA MET A 43 29.14 -0.52 13.77
C MET A 43 29.75 -0.84 15.15
N ALA A 44 29.07 -1.66 15.97
CA ALA A 44 29.60 -2.10 17.26
C ALA A 44 30.87 -2.96 17.12
N GLN A 45 30.98 -3.77 16.05
CA GLN A 45 32.21 -4.52 15.77
C GLN A 45 33.37 -3.61 15.38
N VAL A 46 33.09 -2.59 14.55
CA VAL A 46 34.08 -1.57 14.18
C VAL A 46 34.53 -0.77 15.39
N GLU A 47 33.61 -0.37 16.26
CA GLU A 47 33.91 0.39 17.49
C GLU A 47 34.80 -0.41 18.46
N ARG A 48 34.52 -1.71 18.65
CA ARG A 48 35.35 -2.60 19.48
C ARG A 48 36.77 -2.73 18.93
N LEU A 49 36.93 -2.84 17.61
CA LEU A 49 38.24 -2.88 16.96
C LEU A 49 38.99 -1.55 17.13
N LEU A 50 38.29 -0.43 17.00
CA LEU A 50 38.89 0.90 17.12
C LEU A 50 39.30 1.23 18.55
N THR A 51 38.49 0.83 19.54
CA THR A 51 38.75 1.06 20.98
C THR A 51 39.92 0.20 21.50
N GLY A 52 40.18 -0.94 20.87
CA GLY A 52 41.30 -1.81 21.20
C GLY A 52 42.67 -1.31 20.71
N ILE A 53 42.71 -0.16 20.03
CA ILE A 53 43.93 0.39 19.43
C ILE A 53 44.40 1.60 20.25
N ASP A 54 45.65 1.55 20.69
CA ASP A 54 46.32 2.70 21.29
C ASP A 54 46.93 3.57 20.17
N PRO A 55 46.43 4.80 19.95
CA PRO A 55 46.87 5.66 18.86
C PRO A 55 48.34 6.11 18.98
N VAL A 56 48.94 5.97 20.16
CA VAL A 56 50.31 6.39 20.44
C VAL A 56 51.34 5.27 20.17
N THR A 57 50.91 4.01 20.22
CA THR A 57 51.78 2.83 20.05
C THR A 57 51.44 1.97 18.82
N LEU A 58 50.60 2.49 17.92
CA LEU A 58 50.18 1.85 16.67
C LEU A 58 51.37 1.32 15.87
N SER A 59 51.66 0.04 16.05
CA SER A 59 52.58 -0.70 15.21
C SER A 59 52.01 -0.79 13.78
N ALA A 60 52.88 -0.72 12.76
CA ALA A 60 52.48 -0.91 11.37
C ALA A 60 51.71 -2.22 11.14
N GLU A 61 51.99 -3.25 11.95
CA GLU A 61 51.29 -4.54 11.93
C GLU A 61 49.84 -4.43 12.44
N GLN A 62 49.61 -3.71 13.54
CA GLN A 62 48.27 -3.48 14.09
C GLN A 62 47.41 -2.62 13.15
N PHE A 63 48.03 -1.64 12.48
CA PHE A 63 47.35 -0.86 11.44
C PHE A 63 46.94 -1.73 10.23
N GLY A 64 47.81 -2.67 9.82
CA GLY A 64 47.50 -3.65 8.77
C GLY A 64 46.30 -4.52 9.11
N LEU A 65 46.24 -5.03 10.35
CA LEU A 65 45.13 -5.84 10.85
C LEU A 65 43.81 -5.04 10.92
N LEU A 66 43.86 -3.78 11.36
CA LEU A 66 42.70 -2.89 11.35
C LEU A 66 42.18 -2.68 9.93
N LYS A 67 43.07 -2.32 9.00
CA LYS A 67 42.72 -2.09 7.60
C LYS A 67 42.08 -3.33 6.98
N GLN A 68 42.66 -4.51 7.21
CA GLN A 68 42.12 -5.77 6.70
C GLN A 68 40.74 -6.08 7.28
N SER A 69 40.54 -5.83 8.58
CA SER A 69 39.25 -6.04 9.24
C SER A 69 38.18 -5.08 8.74
N LEU A 70 38.52 -3.80 8.58
CA LEU A 70 37.62 -2.79 8.02
C LEU A 70 37.23 -3.12 6.58
N MET A 71 38.21 -3.48 5.75
CA MET A 71 37.95 -3.86 4.36
C MET A 71 37.04 -5.08 4.27
N ARG A 72 37.27 -6.11 5.10
CA ARG A 72 36.42 -7.31 5.14
C ARG A 72 34.99 -6.98 5.58
N THR A 73 34.81 -6.09 6.55
CA THR A 73 33.48 -5.62 6.99
C THR A 73 32.80 -4.80 5.89
N ALA A 74 33.52 -3.91 5.23
CA ALA A 74 33.00 -3.10 4.12
C ALA A 74 32.60 -3.96 2.91
N ASP A 75 33.42 -4.95 2.54
CA ASP A 75 33.12 -5.88 1.45
C ASP A 75 31.87 -6.72 1.77
N ARG A 76 31.76 -7.19 3.02
CA ARG A 76 30.59 -7.95 3.47
C ARG A 76 29.32 -7.09 3.45
N LEU A 77 29.40 -5.87 3.96
CA LEU A 77 28.30 -4.91 3.97
C LEU A 77 27.88 -4.53 2.54
N GLY A 78 28.85 -4.29 1.66
CA GLY A 78 28.61 -4.03 0.25
C GLY A 78 27.91 -5.20 -0.44
N ASN A 79 28.42 -6.42 -0.28
CA ASN A 79 27.85 -7.60 -0.91
C ASN A 79 26.44 -7.91 -0.39
N GLU A 80 26.21 -7.83 0.93
CA GLU A 80 24.88 -8.03 1.52
C GLU A 80 23.89 -6.93 1.11
N SER A 81 24.34 -5.67 0.96
CA SER A 81 23.49 -4.56 0.50
C SER A 81 23.00 -4.75 -0.95
N ILE A 82 23.83 -5.31 -1.83
CA ILE A 82 23.45 -5.63 -3.21
C ILE A 82 22.31 -6.65 -3.23
N TRP A 83 22.41 -7.72 -2.42
CA TRP A 83 21.36 -8.72 -2.33
C TRP A 83 20.04 -8.15 -1.81
N ILE A 84 20.10 -7.28 -0.80
CA ILE A 84 18.91 -6.63 -0.24
C ILE A 84 18.28 -5.70 -1.29
N ALA A 85 19.08 -4.96 -2.06
CA ALA A 85 18.59 -4.11 -3.13
C ALA A 85 17.93 -4.91 -4.27
N VAL A 86 18.52 -6.04 -4.67
CA VAL A 86 17.95 -6.92 -5.70
C VAL A 86 16.62 -7.51 -5.25
N VAL A 87 16.57 -8.05 -4.03
CA VAL A 87 15.34 -8.63 -3.46
C VAL A 87 14.27 -7.56 -3.28
N GLY A 88 14.64 -6.40 -2.72
CA GLY A 88 13.74 -5.26 -2.55
C GLY A 88 13.18 -4.74 -3.87
N GLY A 89 14.02 -4.66 -4.91
CA GLY A 89 13.62 -4.28 -6.26
C GLY A 89 12.59 -5.25 -6.86
N LEU A 90 12.82 -6.56 -6.71
CA LEU A 90 11.87 -7.58 -7.17
C LEU A 90 10.50 -7.44 -6.49
N PHE A 91 10.47 -7.34 -5.16
CA PHE A 91 9.22 -7.17 -4.41
C PHE A 91 8.51 -5.86 -4.76
N SER A 92 9.26 -4.78 -4.99
CA SER A 92 8.69 -3.49 -5.42
C SER A 92 7.97 -3.59 -6.77
N LEU A 93 8.54 -4.30 -7.74
CA LEU A 93 7.90 -4.50 -9.05
C LEU A 93 6.62 -5.32 -8.94
N ILE A 94 6.64 -6.39 -8.14
CA ILE A 94 5.46 -7.22 -7.89
C ILE A 94 4.37 -6.39 -7.20
N ALA A 95 4.72 -5.65 -6.14
CA ALA A 95 3.80 -4.79 -5.41
C ALA A 95 3.19 -3.71 -6.32
N ALA A 96 4.00 -3.06 -7.16
CA ALA A 96 3.51 -2.08 -8.13
C ALA A 96 2.51 -2.70 -9.12
N GLY A 97 2.78 -3.90 -9.62
CA GLY A 97 1.86 -4.63 -10.50
C GLY A 97 0.53 -4.96 -9.82
N TYR A 98 0.56 -5.43 -8.57
CA TYR A 98 -0.64 -5.70 -7.77
C TYR A 98 -1.45 -4.42 -7.51
N THR A 99 -0.80 -3.33 -7.09
CA THR A 99 -1.45 -2.04 -6.85
C THR A 99 -2.07 -1.48 -8.13
N TYR A 100 -1.37 -1.56 -9.26
CA TYR A 100 -1.89 -1.09 -10.52
C TYR A 100 -3.16 -1.84 -10.94
N ASN A 101 -3.13 -3.17 -10.88
CA ASN A 101 -4.24 -4.00 -11.34
C ASN A 101 -5.45 -3.98 -10.39
N LEU A 102 -5.23 -3.94 -9.08
CA LEU A 102 -6.31 -4.04 -8.10
C LEU A 102 -6.89 -2.69 -7.67
N VAL A 103 -6.10 -1.62 -7.75
CA VAL A 103 -6.49 -0.30 -7.22
C VAL A 103 -6.57 0.73 -8.34
N ILE A 104 -5.47 0.97 -9.07
CA ILE A 104 -5.38 2.08 -10.02
C ILE A 104 -6.31 1.86 -11.22
N ARG A 105 -6.26 0.67 -11.84
CA ARG A 105 -7.05 0.37 -13.04
C ARG A 105 -8.57 0.45 -12.77
N PRO A 106 -9.13 -0.18 -11.73
CA PRO A 106 -10.56 -0.04 -11.41
C PRO A 106 -10.98 1.39 -11.07
N LEU A 107 -10.17 2.13 -10.31
CA LEU A 107 -10.46 3.54 -9.98
C LEU A 107 -10.49 4.42 -11.23
N ARG A 108 -9.53 4.24 -12.15
CA ARG A 108 -9.53 4.97 -13.43
C ARG A 108 -10.79 4.67 -14.25
N GLN A 109 -11.23 3.41 -14.30
CA GLN A 109 -12.47 3.02 -14.98
C GLN A 109 -13.70 3.67 -14.35
N LEU A 110 -13.78 3.73 -13.01
CA LEU A 110 -14.87 4.43 -12.31
C LEU A 110 -14.89 5.93 -12.61
N ILE A 111 -13.73 6.60 -12.60
CA ILE A 111 -13.64 8.04 -12.92
C ILE A 111 -14.16 8.30 -14.34
N ILE A 112 -13.68 7.52 -15.32
CA ILE A 112 -14.13 7.65 -16.71
C ILE A 112 -15.64 7.42 -16.82
N TYR A 113 -16.18 6.41 -16.13
CA TYR A 113 -17.62 6.15 -16.10
C TYR A 113 -18.41 7.36 -15.58
N THR A 114 -17.98 7.94 -14.44
CA THR A 114 -18.64 9.11 -13.84
C THR A 114 -18.52 10.39 -14.68
N GLU A 115 -17.42 10.57 -15.42
CA GLU A 115 -17.21 11.77 -16.22
C GLU A 115 -17.93 11.71 -17.58
N THR A 116 -18.01 10.53 -18.18
CA THR A 116 -18.48 10.38 -19.57
C THR A 116 -19.89 9.80 -19.67
N GLY A 117 -20.42 9.18 -18.61
CA GLY A 117 -21.68 8.44 -18.62
C GLY A 117 -21.67 7.22 -19.56
N LYS A 118 -20.53 6.91 -20.18
CA LYS A 118 -20.34 5.82 -21.15
C LYS A 118 -18.97 5.19 -20.90
N GLY A 119 -18.96 4.12 -20.12
CA GLY A 119 -17.78 3.32 -19.86
C GLY A 119 -18.18 1.93 -19.37
N GLU A 120 -17.33 0.93 -19.61
CA GLU A 120 -17.50 -0.38 -18.98
C GLU A 120 -17.26 -0.26 -17.48
N LEU A 121 -18.24 -0.68 -16.68
CA LEU A 121 -18.09 -0.80 -15.24
C LEU A 121 -17.01 -1.85 -14.93
N PRO A 122 -16.08 -1.58 -14.01
CA PRO A 122 -15.05 -2.55 -13.67
C PRO A 122 -15.69 -3.83 -13.10
N GLU A 123 -15.35 -4.99 -13.66
CA GLU A 123 -15.76 -6.28 -13.09
C GLU A 123 -14.94 -6.60 -11.84
N ILE A 124 -15.40 -6.10 -10.69
CA ILE A 124 -14.72 -6.33 -9.41
C ILE A 124 -15.25 -7.63 -8.80
N LYS A 125 -14.47 -8.71 -8.99
CA LYS A 125 -14.79 -10.06 -8.51
C LYS A 125 -14.88 -10.17 -6.97
N ASN A 126 -14.23 -9.29 -6.22
CA ASN A 126 -14.21 -9.30 -4.76
C ASN A 126 -15.09 -8.19 -4.17
N ASN A 127 -15.75 -8.46 -3.04
CA ASN A 127 -16.40 -7.41 -2.24
C ASN A 127 -15.32 -6.62 -1.49
N ASN A 128 -14.76 -5.63 -2.17
CA ASN A 128 -13.81 -4.68 -1.60
C ASN A 128 -14.37 -3.25 -1.66
N GLU A 129 -13.62 -2.29 -1.14
CA GLU A 129 -13.99 -0.88 -1.02
C GLU A 129 -14.27 -0.24 -2.38
N ILE A 130 -13.59 -0.66 -3.45
CA ILE A 130 -13.85 -0.14 -4.80
C ILE A 130 -15.20 -0.65 -5.32
N LYS A 131 -15.58 -1.88 -5.01
CA LYS A 131 -16.92 -2.38 -5.33
C LYS A 131 -18.00 -1.63 -4.55
N GLN A 132 -17.77 -1.33 -3.27
CA GLN A 132 -18.69 -0.52 -2.47
C GLN A 132 -18.84 0.90 -3.06
N LEU A 133 -17.72 1.51 -3.45
CA LEU A 133 -17.70 2.81 -4.12
C LEU A 133 -18.48 2.78 -5.44
N MET A 134 -18.28 1.74 -6.27
CA MET A 134 -19.01 1.55 -7.52
C MET A 134 -20.52 1.45 -7.27
N THR A 135 -20.96 0.65 -6.30
CA THR A 135 -22.38 0.52 -5.96
C THR A 135 -22.97 1.85 -5.51
N ALA A 136 -22.26 2.61 -4.67
CA ALA A 136 -22.74 3.92 -4.20
C ALA A 136 -22.85 4.95 -5.33
N ILE A 137 -21.92 4.94 -6.30
CA ILE A 137 -21.99 5.79 -7.50
C ILE A 137 -23.23 5.43 -8.33
N LEU A 138 -23.46 4.14 -8.58
CA LEU A 138 -24.61 3.66 -9.34
C LEU A 138 -25.94 3.96 -8.65
N GLU A 139 -26.02 3.79 -7.33
CA GLU A 139 -27.20 4.19 -6.55
C GLU A 139 -27.46 5.68 -6.68
N LYS A 140 -26.41 6.53 -6.60
CA LYS A 140 -26.54 7.98 -6.70
C LYS A 140 -26.96 8.45 -8.10
N GLU A 141 -26.41 7.85 -9.17
CA GLU A 141 -26.84 8.16 -10.54
C GLU A 141 -28.26 7.63 -10.84
N GLY A 142 -28.61 6.45 -10.33
CA GLY A 142 -29.96 5.89 -10.42
C GLY A 142 -31.01 6.64 -9.58
N SER A 143 -30.58 7.51 -8.65
CA SER A 143 -31.45 8.31 -7.77
C SER A 143 -31.40 9.82 -8.05
N GLY A 144 -31.10 10.22 -9.29
CA GLY A 144 -31.38 11.58 -9.77
C GLY A 144 -32.87 11.94 -9.61
N PRO A 145 -33.22 13.18 -9.20
CA PRO A 145 -34.59 13.54 -8.85
C PRO A 145 -35.50 13.43 -10.07
N GLN A 146 -36.41 12.46 -10.06
CA GLN A 146 -37.65 12.56 -10.82
C GLN A 146 -38.51 13.67 -10.17
N ASN A 147 -38.21 14.92 -10.47
CA ASN A 147 -39.11 16.03 -10.20
C ASN A 147 -39.32 16.83 -11.49
N GLY A 148 -40.51 16.65 -12.06
CA GLY A 148 -41.19 17.67 -12.86
C GLY A 148 -41.34 17.37 -14.35
N ALA A 149 -42.48 16.79 -14.75
CA ALA A 149 -43.44 17.41 -15.66
C ALA A 149 -44.50 16.39 -16.12
N GLY A 150 -45.78 16.66 -15.85
CA GLY A 150 -46.87 15.91 -16.47
C GLY A 150 -48.19 15.87 -15.72
N SER A 151 -48.70 17.02 -15.27
CA SER A 151 -50.12 17.17 -14.92
C SER A 151 -51.02 16.72 -16.08
N LYS A 152 -51.98 15.82 -15.83
CA LYS A 152 -53.32 15.86 -16.44
C LYS A 152 -54.35 15.17 -15.56
N GLN A 153 -55.40 15.94 -15.28
CA GLN A 153 -56.68 15.60 -14.65
C GLN A 153 -57.33 14.31 -15.20
N SER A 154 -57.95 13.55 -14.30
CA SER A 154 -59.40 13.23 -14.27
C SER A 154 -59.66 12.55 -12.92
N ALA A 155 -60.34 13.13 -11.93
CA ALA A 155 -61.78 13.40 -11.88
C ALA A 155 -62.64 12.16 -12.18
N GLU A 156 -62.87 11.32 -11.16
CA GLU A 156 -64.13 10.59 -10.91
C GLU A 156 -64.07 10.04 -9.47
N SER A 157 -64.56 10.79 -8.50
CA SER A 157 -65.94 10.73 -7.99
C SER A 157 -66.28 9.39 -7.33
N SER A 158 -66.20 9.44 -6.01
CA SER A 158 -67.02 8.69 -5.06
C SER A 158 -68.46 8.48 -5.55
N GLY A 159 -68.92 7.23 -5.44
CA GLY A 159 -70.31 6.81 -5.37
C GLY A 159 -70.27 5.35 -4.90
N GLY A 160 -70.64 4.97 -3.69
CA GLY A 160 -71.75 5.47 -2.90
C GLY A 160 -72.99 4.64 -3.22
N ARG A 161 -73.00 3.37 -2.78
CA ARG A 161 -74.13 2.67 -2.17
C ARG A 161 -73.72 1.29 -1.69
#